data_AF-A0A444W332-F1
#
_entry.id   AF-A0A444W332-F1
#
_cell.length_a   1.000
_cell.length_b   1.000
_cell.length_c   1.000
_cell.angle_alpha   90.00
_cell.angle_beta   90.00
_cell.angle_gamma   90.00
#
_symmetry.space_group_name_H-M   'P 1'
#
loop_
_entity.id
_entity.type
_entity.pdbx_description
1 polymer ?
#
loop_
_entity_poly.entity_id
_entity_poly.type
_entity_poly.pdbx_seq_one_letter_code
_entity_poly.pdbx_strand_id
1 'polypeptide(L)' 'MLHDNISRIIRWYKGRCSFEMKKIHADFGWQPRFHDHIIRNEKSFETIQNYIENNPLNWNKDKFYGKLNQNNPK' A
#
# COMPACT_ATOMS: atom_id res chain seq x y z
N MET A 1 -11.25 -8.69 -22.63
CA MET A 1 -11.09 -7.39 -21.97
C MET A 1 -10.66 -7.68 -20.54
N LEU A 2 -9.38 -7.52 -20.20
CA LEU A 2 -8.75 -8.27 -19.10
C LEU A 2 -8.70 -7.50 -17.75
N HIS A 3 -9.40 -6.37 -17.60
CA HIS A 3 -9.26 -5.48 -16.44
C HIS A 3 -10.47 -4.56 -16.28
N ASP A 4 -11.58 -5.10 -15.76
CA ASP A 4 -12.85 -4.34 -15.68
C ASP A 4 -12.96 -3.46 -14.41
N ASN A 5 -12.01 -3.56 -13.45
CA ASN A 5 -11.94 -2.65 -12.29
C ASN A 5 -10.58 -2.69 -11.56
N ILE A 6 -10.35 -1.65 -10.74
CA ILE A 6 -9.14 -1.48 -9.93
C ILE A 6 -8.89 -2.64 -8.96
N SER A 7 -9.95 -3.18 -8.33
CA SER A 7 -9.84 -4.29 -7.39
C SER A 7 -9.25 -5.54 -8.03
N ARG A 8 -9.61 -5.84 -9.29
CA ARG A 8 -9.05 -6.96 -10.04
C ARG A 8 -7.57 -6.74 -10.36
N ILE A 9 -7.19 -5.54 -10.79
CA ILE A 9 -5.79 -5.18 -11.07
C ILE A 9 -4.94 -5.35 -9.80
N ILE A 10 -5.38 -4.78 -8.67
CA ILE A 10 -4.67 -4.86 -7.39
C ILE A 10 -4.57 -6.30 -6.90
N ARG A 11 -5.62 -7.12 -7.06
CA ARG A 11 -5.58 -8.55 -6.73
C ARG A 11 -4.48 -9.28 -7.49
N TRP A 12 -4.38 -9.08 -8.81
CA TRP A 12 -3.36 -9.71 -9.63
C TRP A 12 -1.96 -9.23 -9.26
N TYR A 13 -1.78 -7.92 -9.07
CA TYR A 13 -0.51 -7.34 -8.64
C TYR A 13 -0.04 -7.92 -7.29
N LYS A 14 -0.88 -7.82 -6.25
CA LYS A 14 -0.57 -8.37 -4.92
C LYS A 14 -0.30 -9.87 -5.00
N GLY A 15 -1.06 -10.62 -5.81
CA GLY A 15 -0.87 -12.05 -6.01
C GLY A 15 0.49 -12.39 -6.63
N ARG A 16 0.87 -11.71 -7.71
CA ARG A 16 2.16 -11.95 -8.38
C ARG A 16 3.33 -11.58 -7.48
N CYS A 17 3.26 -10.45 -6.80
CA CYS A 17 4.27 -10.05 -5.82
C CYS A 17 4.36 -11.05 -4.66
N SER A 18 3.24 -11.47 -4.06
CA SER A 18 3.26 -12.49 -2.99
C SER A 18 3.95 -13.77 -3.42
N PHE A 19 3.73 -14.23 -4.66
CA PHE A 19 4.38 -15.43 -5.18
C PHE A 19 5.91 -15.28 -5.23
N GLU A 20 6.42 -14.14 -5.68
CA GLU A 20 7.86 -13.88 -5.75
C GLU A 20 8.46 -13.67 -4.34
N MET A 21 7.80 -12.89 -3.49
CA MET A 21 8.30 -12.55 -2.16
C MET A 21 8.35 -13.78 -1.25
N LYS A 22 7.38 -14.69 -1.37
CA LYS A 22 7.37 -15.94 -0.59
C LYS A 22 8.50 -16.91 -0.92
N LYS A 23 9.21 -16.72 -2.02
CA LYS A 23 10.45 -17.48 -2.31
C LYS A 23 11.59 -17.10 -1.37
N ILE A 24 11.56 -15.89 -0.80
CA ILE A 24 12.59 -15.34 0.09
C ILE A 24 12.08 -15.26 1.53
N HIS A 25 10.82 -14.85 1.71
CA HIS A 25 10.16 -14.65 3.00
C HIS A 25 8.81 -15.38 3.02
N ALA A 26 8.82 -16.65 3.46
CA ALA A 26 7.66 -17.55 3.37
C ALA A 26 6.40 -17.04 4.12
N ASP A 27 6.62 -16.27 5.19
CA ASP A 27 5.60 -15.65 6.04
C ASP A 27 5.08 -14.29 5.50
N PHE A 28 5.58 -13.83 4.35
CA PHE A 28 5.16 -12.56 3.76
C PHE A 28 3.63 -12.50 3.56
N GLY A 29 3.04 -11.42 4.06
CA GLY A 29 1.62 -11.11 3.94
C GLY A 29 1.39 -9.62 3.69
N TRP A 30 0.43 -9.31 2.83
CA TRP A 30 -0.04 -7.94 2.66
C TRP A 30 -0.97 -7.52 3.80
N GLN A 31 -0.99 -6.24 4.13
CA GLN A 31 -2.14 -5.63 4.79
C GLN A 31 -3.43 -5.93 3.98
N PRO A 32 -4.53 -6.35 4.65
CA PRO A 32 -5.79 -6.62 3.98
C PRO A 32 -6.34 -5.41 3.23
N ARG A 33 -7.05 -5.66 2.12
CA ARG A 33 -7.67 -4.62 1.26
C ARG A 33 -6.63 -3.62 0.73
N PHE A 34 -7.09 -2.49 0.23
CA PHE A 34 -6.28 -1.36 -0.21
C PHE A 34 -7.09 -0.08 -0.02
N HIS A 35 -6.41 1.06 0.05
CA HIS A 35 -7.05 2.37 0.05
C HIS A 35 -7.10 2.88 -1.38
N ASP A 36 -8.28 3.29 -1.83
CA ASP A 36 -8.50 3.97 -3.10
C ASP A 36 -9.18 5.33 -2.88
N HIS A 37 -8.80 6.29 -3.72
CA HIS A 37 -9.34 7.64 -3.68
C HIS A 37 -9.40 8.19 -5.11
N ILE A 38 -10.58 8.66 -5.52
CA ILE A 38 -10.78 9.29 -6.84
C ILE A 38 -10.40 10.77 -6.73
N ILE A 39 -9.38 11.17 -7.47
CA ILE A 39 -8.95 12.57 -7.59
C ILE A 39 -9.90 13.31 -8.54
N ARG A 40 -10.57 14.35 -8.04
CA ARG A 40 -11.64 15.06 -8.78
C ARG A 40 -11.29 16.51 -9.14
N ASN A 41 -10.19 17.03 -8.62
CA ASN A 41 -9.73 18.39 -8.88
C ASN A 41 -8.22 18.51 -8.66
N GLU A 42 -7.66 19.60 -9.17
CA GLU A 42 -6.23 19.92 -9.12
C GLU A 42 -5.69 20.02 -7.70
N LYS A 43 -6.42 20.69 -6.80
CA LYS A 43 -6.01 20.81 -5.38
C LYS A 43 -5.84 19.44 -4.71
N SER A 44 -6.74 18.50 -4.98
CA SER A 44 -6.65 17.12 -4.48
C SER A 44 -5.46 16.39 -5.08
N PHE A 45 -5.20 16.58 -6.38
CA PHE A 45 -4.05 16.03 -7.07
C PHE A 45 -2.74 16.50 -6.41
N GLU A 46 -2.55 17.81 -6.27
CA GLU A 46 -1.36 18.40 -5.65
C GLU A 46 -1.15 17.89 -4.23
N THR A 47 -2.22 17.84 -3.43
CA THR A 47 -2.15 17.39 -2.04
C THR A 47 -1.68 15.94 -1.94
N ILE A 48 -2.25 15.05 -2.76
CA ILE A 48 -1.92 13.62 -2.75
C ILE A 48 -0.52 13.38 -3.30
N GLN A 49 -0.13 14.09 -4.37
CA GLN A 49 1.22 14.01 -4.92
C GLN A 49 2.26 14.43 -3.89
N ASN A 50 2.07 15.60 -3.26
CA ASN A 50 2.96 16.10 -2.21
C ASN A 50 3.02 15.13 -1.02
N TYR A 51 1.90 14.50 -0.65
CA TYR A 51 1.90 13.48 0.40
C TYR A 51 2.78 12.28 0.02
N ILE A 52 2.60 11.71 -1.18
CA ILE A 52 3.36 10.53 -1.63
C ILE A 52 4.86 10.84 -1.68
N GLU A 53 5.24 12.00 -2.21
CA GLU A 53 6.63 12.44 -2.33
C GLU A 53 7.29 12.64 -0.95
N ASN A 54 6.59 13.29 -0.03
CA ASN A 54 7.14 13.64 1.27
C ASN A 54 6.99 12.54 2.33
N ASN A 55 6.20 11.48 2.08
CA ASN A 55 5.94 10.42 3.06
C ASN A 55 7.22 9.70 3.54
N PRO A 56 8.19 9.31 2.69
CA PRO A 56 9.43 8.68 3.16
C PRO A 56 10.22 9.57 4.14
N LEU A 57 10.29 10.88 3.87
CA LEU A 57 10.97 11.85 4.73
C LEU A 57 10.25 12.08 6.05
N ASN A 58 8.92 11.98 6.05
CA ASN A 58 8.09 12.18 7.23
C ASN A 58 7.77 10.89 7.99
N TRP A 59 8.35 9.75 7.59
CA TRP A 59 8.01 8.44 8.16
C TRP A 59 8.21 8.37 9.68
N ASN A 60 9.28 8.98 10.20
CA ASN A 60 9.56 9.02 11.64
C ASN A 60 8.54 9.83 12.46
N LYS A 61 7.77 10.71 11.80
CA LYS A 61 6.70 11.50 12.40
C LYS A 61 5.33 10.87 12.19
N ASP A 62 5.25 9.75 11.46
CA ASP A 62 3.99 9.10 11.16
C ASP A 62 3.39 8.45 12.43
N LYS A 63 2.06 8.48 12.53
CA LYS A 63 1.33 7.95 13.69
C LYS A 63 1.46 6.43 13.90
N PHE A 64 1.91 5.70 12.87
CA PHE A 64 2.18 4.27 12.90
C PHE A 64 3.67 3.96 13.10
N TYR A 65 4.54 4.97 13.08
CA TYR A 65 5.96 4.79 13.35
C TYR A 65 6.15 4.18 14.75
N GLY A 66 6.87 3.05 14.82
CA GLY A 66 7.13 2.32 16.05
C GLY A 66 5.98 1.44 16.60
N LYS A 67 4.76 1.51 16.04
CA LYS A 67 3.60 0.72 16.53
C LYS A 67 3.49 -0.68 15.95
N LEU A 68 4.29 -1.02 14.93
CA LEU A 68 4.23 -2.30 14.24
C LEU A 68 4.75 -3.50 15.07
N ASN A 69 5.39 -3.25 16.22
CA ASN A 69 5.95 -4.30 17.09
C ASN A 69 4.99 -4.78 18.20
N GLN A 70 3.78 -4.23 18.31
CA GLN A 70 2.87 -4.56 19.44
C GLN A 70 1.71 -5.49 19.07
N ASN A 71 1.43 -5.72 17.78
CA ASN A 71 0.21 -6.44 17.34
C ASN A 71 0.46 -7.69 16.48
N ASN A 72 1.68 -8.21 16.42
CA ASN A 72 1.99 -9.48 15.77
C ASN A 72 2.68 -10.41 16.78
N PRO A 73 1.95 -11.23 17.56
CA PRO A 73 2.58 -12.37 18.19
C PRO A 73 3.02 -13.31 17.06
N LYS A 74 4.30 -13.68 17.06
CA LYS A 74 4.75 -14.84 16.29
C LYS A 74 3.98 -16.08 16.74
#